data_AF-A0A7U3ZHX6-F1
#
_entry.id   AF-A0A7U3ZHX6-F1
#
_cell.length_a   1.000
_cell.length_b   1.000
_cell.length_c   1.000
_cell.angle_alpha   90.00
_cell.angle_beta   90.00
_cell.angle_gamma   90.00
#
_symmetry.space_group_name_H-M   'P 1'
#
loop_
_entity.id
_entity.type
_entity.pdbx_description
1 polymer ?
#
loop_
_entity_poly.entity_id
_entity_poly.type
_entity_poly.pdbx_seq_one_letter_code
_entity_poly.pdbx_strand_id
1 'polypeptide(L)'
;MNLFLFFSKCGSSIHIAVWYICSYLAICNSIFAQTPSLSVKTIICPNQCKGETAYQLIIEAVNGTVSTDSGKIQNDTIVGIDPGQDYKVRLTFASANAPDTVYVINLPICEPIIPLLPIVSSQRLCNDTPITPLTAFTIDAATVDWYDRPSGGTPVQSETLHFLPPKAGMYYAQARFPSSGCLSPARTPASLGIKKTVCPAISIRKIRK
;
A
#
# COMPACT_ATOMS: atom_id res chain seq x y z
N MET A 1 -55.12 -30.58 -13.52
CA MET A 1 -53.94 -31.46 -13.44
C MET A 1 -53.45 -31.70 -14.85
N ASN A 2 -52.12 -31.63 -15.05
CA ASN A 2 -51.36 -31.75 -16.31
C ASN A 2 -51.20 -30.45 -17.13
N LEU A 3 -50.03 -30.11 -17.69
CA LEU A 3 -48.65 -30.59 -17.54
C LEU A 3 -47.81 -29.54 -18.32
N PHE A 4 -46.77 -28.97 -17.70
CA PHE A 4 -45.80 -28.13 -18.39
C PHE A 4 -44.96 -28.96 -19.36
N LEU A 5 -44.73 -28.50 -20.59
CA LEU A 5 -43.51 -28.81 -21.35
C LEU A 5 -43.08 -27.61 -22.21
N PHE A 6 -41.88 -27.13 -21.91
CA PHE A 6 -41.07 -26.22 -22.73
C PHE A 6 -40.66 -26.92 -24.03
N PHE A 7 -40.72 -26.21 -25.16
CA PHE A 7 -39.79 -26.48 -26.27
C PHE A 7 -39.25 -25.17 -26.85
N SER A 8 -37.98 -24.94 -26.55
CA SER A 8 -37.07 -24.12 -27.34
C SER A 8 -36.88 -24.79 -28.70
N LYS A 9 -37.13 -24.08 -29.80
CA LYS A 9 -36.46 -24.33 -31.07
C LYS A 9 -36.31 -23.05 -31.88
N CYS A 10 -35.05 -22.60 -31.93
CA CYS A 10 -34.51 -21.59 -32.82
C CYS A 10 -34.36 -22.20 -34.23
N GLY A 11 -34.68 -21.45 -35.30
CA GLY A 11 -34.34 -21.83 -36.68
C GLY A 11 -35.43 -21.56 -37.73
N SER A 12 -35.27 -20.45 -38.44
CA SER A 12 -36.01 -20.03 -39.66
C SER A 12 -35.96 -21.11 -40.76
N SER A 13 -37.00 -21.37 -41.56
CA SER A 13 -37.43 -20.49 -42.66
C SER A 13 -38.71 -21.03 -43.32
N ILE A 14 -39.65 -20.14 -43.63
CA ILE A 14 -40.43 -20.09 -44.91
C ILE A 14 -40.86 -18.62 -45.05
N HIS A 15 -40.35 -17.95 -46.09
CA HIS A 15 -40.81 -16.62 -46.50
C HIS A 15 -42.06 -16.75 -47.37
N ILE A 16 -43.16 -16.13 -46.98
CA ILE A 16 -44.18 -15.60 -47.92
C ILE A 16 -44.51 -14.17 -47.50
N ALA A 17 -43.97 -13.25 -48.31
CA ALA A 17 -44.38 -11.88 -48.60
C ALA A 17 -45.93 -11.72 -48.58
N VAL A 18 -46.59 -10.62 -48.21
CA VAL A 18 -46.24 -9.20 -48.28
C VAL A 18 -47.46 -8.41 -47.72
N TRP A 19 -47.20 -7.26 -47.10
CA TRP A 19 -48.10 -6.10 -46.88
C TRP A 19 -49.14 -6.16 -45.74
N TYR A 20 -48.72 -5.73 -44.55
CA TYR A 20 -49.47 -4.71 -43.80
C TYR A 20 -48.47 -3.72 -43.19
N ILE A 21 -48.62 -2.48 -43.60
CA ILE A 21 -47.76 -1.34 -43.27
C ILE A 21 -48.08 -0.85 -41.86
N CYS A 22 -47.01 -0.57 -41.12
CA CYS A 22 -46.92 0.45 -40.07
C CYS A 22 -47.80 0.25 -38.82
N SER A 23 -47.24 -0.46 -37.85
CA SER A 23 -47.11 -0.01 -36.45
C SER A 23 -46.49 -1.18 -35.68
N TYR A 24 -45.62 -0.90 -34.71
CA TYR A 24 -44.76 -1.88 -34.04
C TYR A 24 -43.48 -2.31 -34.79
N LEU A 25 -42.76 -1.30 -35.29
CA LEU A 25 -41.35 -1.15 -34.88
C LEU A 25 -41.31 -0.91 -33.35
N ALA A 26 -41.74 -1.88 -32.55
CA ALA A 26 -41.13 -2.08 -31.25
C ALA A 26 -39.85 -2.81 -31.58
N ILE A 27 -38.86 -2.01 -31.98
CA ILE A 27 -37.46 -2.37 -32.01
C ILE A 27 -37.27 -3.22 -30.76
N CYS A 28 -37.02 -4.52 -30.95
CA CYS A 28 -36.52 -5.38 -29.90
C CYS A 28 -35.07 -4.97 -29.64
N ASN A 29 -34.86 -3.69 -29.33
CA ASN A 29 -33.74 -3.20 -28.57
C ASN A 29 -34.12 -3.53 -27.14
N SER A 30 -34.06 -4.82 -26.81
CA SER A 30 -33.61 -5.22 -25.50
C SER A 30 -32.16 -4.74 -25.37
N ILE A 31 -32.00 -3.41 -25.25
CA ILE A 31 -30.91 -2.87 -24.45
C ILE A 31 -31.13 -3.57 -23.12
N PHE A 32 -30.25 -4.51 -22.81
CA PHE A 32 -30.19 -5.13 -21.50
C PHE A 32 -30.25 -3.98 -20.50
N ALA A 33 -31.39 -3.77 -19.85
CA ALA A 33 -31.49 -2.85 -18.74
C ALA A 33 -30.62 -3.49 -17.66
N GLN A 34 -29.33 -3.16 -17.65
CA GLN A 34 -28.42 -3.69 -16.65
C GLN A 34 -29.00 -3.27 -15.31
N THR A 35 -29.25 -4.25 -14.45
CA THR A 35 -29.83 -4.04 -13.12
C THR A 35 -28.94 -3.05 -12.36
N PRO A 36 -29.51 -1.96 -11.83
CA PRO A 36 -28.72 -0.98 -11.11
C PRO A 36 -28.08 -1.66 -9.91
N SER A 37 -26.78 -1.46 -9.72
CA SER A 37 -26.03 -2.13 -8.67
C SER A 37 -24.89 -1.26 -8.18
N LEU A 38 -24.57 -1.42 -6.90
CA LEU A 38 -23.39 -0.85 -6.26
C LEU A 38 -22.59 -1.99 -5.65
N SER A 39 -21.29 -2.04 -5.94
CA SER A 39 -20.35 -2.94 -5.28
C SER A 39 -19.12 -2.19 -4.78
N VAL A 40 -18.67 -2.52 -3.57
CA VAL A 40 -17.37 -2.06 -3.06
C VAL A 40 -16.33 -3.08 -3.52
N LYS A 41 -15.35 -2.63 -4.30
CA LYS A 41 -14.28 -3.50 -4.82
C LYS A 41 -13.15 -3.65 -3.81
N THR A 42 -12.67 -2.53 -3.30
CA THR A 42 -11.47 -2.50 -2.47
C THR A 42 -11.59 -1.40 -1.43
N ILE A 43 -11.15 -1.71 -0.22
CA ILE A 43 -10.93 -0.73 0.85
C ILE A 43 -9.42 -0.57 1.00
N ILE A 44 -8.93 0.68 0.87
CA ILE A 44 -7.52 1.02 1.01
C ILE A 44 -7.33 1.73 2.36
N CYS A 45 -6.46 1.15 3.18
CA CYS A 45 -6.07 1.71 4.46
C CYS A 45 -5.23 2.99 4.29
N PRO A 46 -5.37 3.97 5.21
CA PRO A 46 -4.45 5.09 5.28
C PRO A 46 -3.03 4.64 5.64
N ASN A 47 -2.01 5.28 5.05
CA ASN A 47 -0.64 5.08 5.46
C ASN A 47 -0.29 5.93 6.70
N GLN A 48 -0.52 5.37 7.88
CA GLN A 48 -0.25 6.03 9.16
C GLN A 48 1.22 6.45 9.34
N CYS A 49 2.16 5.73 8.72
CA CYS A 49 3.58 6.07 8.79
C CYS A 49 3.94 7.33 8.00
N LYS A 50 3.09 7.77 7.07
CA LYS A 50 3.21 9.05 6.36
C LYS A 50 2.26 10.12 6.90
N GLY A 51 1.61 9.86 8.03
CA GLY A 51 0.63 10.78 8.64
C GLY A 51 -0.72 10.81 7.93
N GLU A 52 -1.00 9.84 7.07
CA GLU A 52 -2.34 9.70 6.48
C GLU A 52 -3.28 9.06 7.50
N THR A 53 -4.50 9.59 7.58
CA THR A 53 -5.55 9.10 8.50
C THR A 53 -6.84 8.73 7.77
N ALA A 54 -6.95 9.05 6.48
CA ALA A 54 -8.18 8.89 5.72
C ALA A 54 -8.15 7.65 4.80
N TYR A 55 -9.25 6.90 4.79
CA TYR A 55 -9.42 5.73 3.93
C TYR A 55 -9.74 6.14 2.49
N GLN A 56 -9.51 5.19 1.57
CA GLN A 56 -10.05 5.26 0.22
C GLN A 56 -10.87 4.01 -0.09
N LEU A 57 -11.99 4.18 -0.80
CA LEU A 57 -12.87 3.10 -1.22
C LEU A 57 -13.01 3.11 -2.73
N ILE A 58 -12.65 2.02 -3.40
CA ILE A 58 -12.91 1.84 -4.83
C ILE A 58 -14.27 1.15 -4.95
N ILE A 59 -15.17 1.79 -5.69
CA ILE A 59 -16.54 1.33 -5.89
C ILE A 59 -16.81 1.10 -7.38
N GLU A 60 -17.78 0.26 -7.69
CA GLU A 60 -18.34 0.12 -9.03
C GLU A 60 -19.84 0.30 -8.94
N ALA A 61 -20.34 1.31 -9.63
CA ALA A 61 -21.76 1.64 -9.71
C ALA A 61 -22.24 1.51 -11.16
N VAL A 62 -23.33 0.76 -11.36
CA VAL A 62 -23.95 0.56 -12.67
C VAL A 62 -25.33 1.20 -12.65
N ASN A 63 -25.62 2.07 -13.62
CA ASN A 63 -26.93 2.69 -13.82
C ASN A 63 -27.53 3.37 -12.56
N GLY A 64 -26.68 3.99 -11.76
CA GLY A 64 -27.09 4.78 -10.61
C GLY A 64 -26.00 5.73 -10.14
N THR A 65 -26.34 6.61 -9.22
CA THR A 65 -25.43 7.58 -8.61
C THR A 65 -25.13 7.18 -7.18
N VAL A 66 -23.91 7.43 -6.74
CA VAL A 66 -23.48 7.19 -5.36
C VAL A 66 -23.27 8.53 -4.69
N SER A 67 -23.71 8.63 -3.44
CA SER A 67 -23.33 9.69 -2.52
C SER A 67 -22.80 9.06 -1.24
N THR A 68 -22.04 9.83 -0.46
CA THR A 68 -21.42 9.35 0.76
C THR A 68 -21.56 10.37 1.88
N ASP A 69 -21.64 9.90 3.12
CA ASP A 69 -21.66 10.73 4.32
C ASP A 69 -20.25 11.18 4.77
N SER A 70 -19.19 10.54 4.28
CA SER A 70 -17.79 10.84 4.62
C SER A 70 -16.89 10.73 3.39
N GLY A 71 -15.96 11.69 3.25
CA GLY A 71 -15.07 11.77 2.09
C GLY A 71 -15.70 12.40 0.85
N LYS A 72 -15.00 12.29 -0.28
CA LYS A 72 -15.38 12.88 -1.56
C LYS A 72 -15.24 11.84 -2.66
N ILE A 73 -16.23 11.79 -3.55
CA ILE A 73 -16.19 10.92 -4.71
C ILE A 73 -15.32 11.59 -5.79
N GLN A 74 -14.29 10.88 -6.23
CA GLN A 74 -13.42 11.24 -7.34
C GLN A 74 -13.43 10.08 -8.33
N ASN A 75 -14.17 10.26 -9.42
CA ASN A 75 -14.48 9.18 -10.38
C ASN A 75 -15.15 8.00 -9.65
N ASP A 76 -14.50 6.83 -9.63
CA ASP A 76 -14.97 5.60 -9.00
C ASP A 76 -14.32 5.33 -7.64
N THR A 77 -13.63 6.33 -7.07
CA THR A 77 -12.97 6.22 -5.76
C THR A 77 -13.49 7.27 -4.81
N ILE A 78 -13.90 6.84 -3.63
CA ILE A 78 -14.21 7.73 -2.51
C ILE A 78 -12.91 7.94 -1.74
N VAL A 79 -12.44 9.18 -1.65
CA VAL A 79 -11.20 9.55 -0.97
C VAL A 79 -11.48 10.43 0.23
N GLY A 80 -10.57 10.43 1.20
CA GLY A 80 -10.68 11.33 2.35
C GLY A 80 -11.74 10.90 3.37
N ILE A 81 -11.99 9.59 3.48
CA ILE A 81 -12.98 9.04 4.40
C ILE A 81 -12.39 9.04 5.81
N ASP A 82 -12.97 9.83 6.70
CA ASP A 82 -12.73 9.75 8.14
C ASP A 82 -13.53 8.57 8.69
N PRO A 83 -12.89 7.57 9.33
CA PRO A 83 -13.59 6.42 9.90
C PRO A 83 -14.52 6.78 11.07
N GLY A 84 -14.36 7.97 11.67
CA GLY A 84 -15.05 8.33 12.90
C GLY A 84 -14.75 7.35 14.03
N GLN A 85 -15.62 7.32 15.04
CA GLN A 85 -15.45 6.40 16.18
C GLN A 85 -15.97 4.99 15.88
N ASP A 86 -16.93 4.87 14.95
CA ASP A 86 -17.63 3.61 14.67
C ASP A 86 -17.01 2.80 13.52
N TYR A 87 -15.95 3.32 12.88
CA TYR A 87 -15.27 2.70 11.72
C TYR A 87 -16.26 2.27 10.63
N LYS A 88 -17.19 3.18 10.29
CA LYS A 88 -18.24 2.92 9.30
C LYS A 88 -18.38 4.11 8.37
N VAL A 89 -18.66 3.82 7.10
CA VAL A 89 -19.04 4.81 6.09
C VAL A 89 -20.37 4.40 5.47
N ARG A 90 -21.25 5.37 5.23
CA ARG A 90 -22.56 5.14 4.60
C ARG A 90 -22.51 5.63 3.16
N LEU A 91 -22.88 4.74 2.25
CA LEU A 91 -23.05 5.05 0.83
C LEU A 91 -24.53 5.01 0.51
N THR A 92 -25.04 6.06 -0.13
CA THR A 92 -26.41 6.09 -0.63
C THR A 92 -26.36 5.93 -2.15
N PHE A 93 -26.98 4.86 -2.64
CA PHE A 93 -27.10 4.57 -4.06
C PHE A 93 -28.51 4.93 -4.54
N ALA A 94 -28.58 5.86 -5.48
CA ALA A 94 -29.82 6.29 -6.11
C ALA A 94 -29.90 5.78 -7.55
N SER A 95 -31.05 5.28 -7.96
CA SER A 95 -31.29 4.84 -9.34
C SER A 95 -32.65 5.34 -9.82
N ALA A 96 -32.80 5.54 -11.14
CA ALA A 96 -33.98 6.21 -11.69
C ALA A 96 -35.33 5.51 -11.42
N ASN A 97 -35.30 4.21 -11.11
CA ASN A 97 -36.49 3.36 -11.03
C ASN A 97 -36.59 2.56 -9.72
N ALA A 98 -35.83 2.92 -8.68
CA ALA A 98 -35.86 2.24 -7.38
C ALA A 98 -35.62 3.25 -6.24
N PRO A 99 -36.12 2.97 -5.02
CA PRO A 99 -35.80 3.80 -3.86
C PRO A 99 -34.29 3.78 -3.57
N ASP A 100 -33.81 4.89 -3.02
CA ASP A 100 -32.42 5.00 -2.58
C ASP A 100 -32.09 3.91 -1.57
N THR A 101 -30.97 3.24 -1.80
CA THR A 101 -30.48 2.17 -0.94
C THR A 101 -29.26 2.65 -0.17
N VAL A 102 -29.29 2.47 1.15
CA VAL A 102 -28.17 2.83 2.03
C VAL A 102 -27.33 1.59 2.33
N TYR A 103 -26.04 1.66 2.00
CA TYR A 103 -25.04 0.66 2.30
C TYR A 103 -24.17 1.15 3.46
N VAL A 104 -24.05 0.34 4.51
CA VAL A 104 -23.14 0.60 5.63
C VAL A 104 -21.92 -0.29 5.45
N ILE A 105 -20.78 0.34 5.17
CA ILE A 105 -19.51 -0.36 4.96
C ILE A 105 -18.69 -0.26 6.23
N ASN A 106 -18.29 -1.40 6.78
CA ASN A 106 -17.38 -1.48 7.92
C ASN A 106 -15.95 -1.31 7.43
N LEU A 107 -15.23 -0.33 7.97
CA LEU A 107 -13.82 -0.10 7.70
C LEU A 107 -12.97 -0.96 8.63
N PRO A 108 -11.94 -1.65 8.12
CA PRO A 108 -11.04 -2.43 8.97
C PRO A 108 -10.14 -1.50 9.78
N ILE A 109 -9.75 -1.92 10.99
CA ILE A 109 -8.69 -1.25 11.75
C ILE A 109 -7.36 -1.63 11.09
N CYS A 110 -6.61 -0.62 10.63
CA CYS A 110 -5.33 -0.82 9.95
C CYS A 110 -4.20 -0.43 10.90
N GLU A 111 -3.47 -1.41 11.43
CA GLU A 111 -2.26 -1.17 12.19
C GLU A 111 -1.05 -1.06 11.23
N PRO A 112 -0.08 -0.18 11.53
CA PRO A 112 1.07 0.02 10.65
C PRO A 112 2.05 -1.13 10.83
N ILE A 113 2.43 -1.77 9.72
CA ILE A 113 3.51 -2.74 9.72
C ILE A 113 4.84 -1.97 9.76
N ILE A 114 5.55 -2.08 10.88
CA ILE A 114 6.84 -1.42 11.12
C ILE A 114 8.00 -2.40 10.95
N PRO A 115 9.17 -1.94 10.47
CA PRO A 115 10.34 -2.81 10.34
C PRO A 115 10.92 -3.15 11.71
N LEU A 116 11.50 -4.35 11.81
CA LEU A 116 12.30 -4.73 12.98
C LEU A 116 13.54 -3.83 13.12
N LEU A 117 14.12 -3.82 14.32
CA LEU A 117 15.38 -3.14 14.56
C LEU A 117 16.48 -3.72 13.64
N PRO A 118 17.28 -2.87 12.98
CA PRO A 118 18.39 -3.35 12.17
C PRO A 118 19.47 -3.95 13.09
N ILE A 119 20.17 -4.98 12.61
CA ILE A 119 21.38 -5.51 13.26
C ILE A 119 22.55 -4.71 12.72
N VAL A 120 23.42 -4.17 13.59
CA VAL A 120 24.54 -3.34 13.16
C VAL A 120 25.86 -3.86 13.69
N SER A 121 26.89 -3.85 12.84
CA SER A 121 28.25 -4.19 13.24
C SER A 121 29.03 -2.96 13.69
N SER A 122 29.54 -2.99 14.93
CA SER A 122 30.45 -1.98 15.45
C SER A 122 31.90 -2.27 15.04
N GLN A 123 32.71 -1.22 14.93
CA GLN A 123 34.10 -1.32 14.49
C GLN A 123 35.07 -0.73 15.51
N ARG A 124 36.24 -1.38 15.64
CA ARG A 124 37.38 -0.86 16.38
C ARG A 124 38.62 -0.94 15.51
N LEU A 125 39.07 0.22 15.05
CA LEU A 125 40.20 0.41 14.15
C LEU A 125 41.45 0.85 14.92
N CYS A 126 42.63 0.69 14.32
CA CYS A 126 43.88 1.22 14.87
C CYS A 126 44.14 2.63 14.37
N ASN A 127 44.95 3.39 15.11
CA ASN A 127 45.50 4.64 14.61
C ASN A 127 46.20 4.34 13.26
N ASP A 128 45.97 5.18 12.26
CA ASP A 128 46.53 5.07 10.89
C ASP A 128 45.85 4.07 9.95
N THR A 129 44.81 3.36 10.38
CA THR A 129 43.94 2.60 9.45
C THR A 129 42.81 3.48 8.91
N PRO A 130 42.50 3.44 7.60
CA PRO A 130 41.40 4.20 7.04
C PRO A 130 40.07 3.73 7.62
N ILE A 131 39.15 4.68 7.84
CA ILE A 131 37.80 4.36 8.31
C ILE A 131 37.08 3.55 7.24
N THR A 132 36.47 2.43 7.64
CA THR A 132 35.63 1.59 6.78
C THR A 132 34.15 1.84 7.06
N PRO A 133 33.26 1.51 6.10
CA PRO A 133 31.82 1.63 6.32
C PRO A 133 31.32 0.73 7.46
N LEU A 134 30.44 1.26 8.29
CA LEU A 134 29.57 0.48 9.16
C LEU A 134 28.53 -0.23 8.29
N THR A 135 28.22 -1.48 8.64
CA THR A 135 27.24 -2.30 7.91
C THR A 135 26.09 -2.64 8.83
N ALA A 136 24.88 -2.43 8.33
CA ALA A 136 23.63 -2.85 8.93
C ALA A 136 22.99 -3.98 8.11
N PHE A 137 22.20 -4.81 8.78
CA PHE A 137 21.42 -5.89 8.21
C PHE A 137 19.96 -5.72 8.63
N THR A 138 19.07 -5.92 7.67
CA THR A 138 17.63 -5.81 7.81
C THR A 138 16.95 -7.03 7.21
N ILE A 139 15.67 -7.21 7.54
CA ILE A 139 14.79 -8.18 6.89
C ILE A 139 13.73 -7.45 6.06
N ASP A 140 12.92 -8.21 5.31
CA ASP A 140 11.74 -7.70 4.60
C ASP A 140 12.04 -6.53 3.64
N ALA A 141 13.23 -6.54 3.04
CA ALA A 141 13.72 -5.50 2.13
C ALA A 141 13.68 -4.06 2.72
N ALA A 142 13.76 -3.92 4.05
CA ALA A 142 13.91 -2.63 4.69
C ALA A 142 15.28 -2.01 4.37
N THR A 143 15.32 -0.69 4.21
CA THR A 143 16.55 0.09 4.12
C THR A 143 16.92 0.64 5.49
N VAL A 144 18.05 1.35 5.59
CA VAL A 144 18.50 1.95 6.86
C VAL A 144 18.81 3.43 6.67
N ASP A 145 18.32 4.22 7.62
CA ASP A 145 18.70 5.60 7.81
C ASP A 145 19.66 5.72 8.99
N TRP A 146 20.78 6.38 8.76
CA TRP A 146 21.85 6.58 9.73
C TRP A 146 21.77 7.96 10.36
N TYR A 147 22.03 8.03 11.65
CA TYR A 147 21.96 9.24 12.46
C TYR A 147 23.20 9.41 13.34
N ASP A 148 23.50 10.65 13.70
CA ASP A 148 24.55 11.04 14.65
C ASP A 148 24.03 11.19 16.10
N ARG A 149 22.73 10.93 16.33
CA ARG A 149 22.05 11.06 17.61
C ARG A 149 21.10 9.88 17.85
N PRO A 150 20.83 9.53 19.13
CA PRO A 150 19.93 8.42 19.47
C PRO A 150 18.46 8.67 19.11
N SER A 151 18.03 9.94 19.07
CA SER A 151 16.64 10.34 18.78
C SER A 151 16.59 11.73 18.14
N GLY A 152 15.53 11.99 17.37
CA GLY A 152 15.34 13.26 16.66
C GLY A 152 16.41 13.52 15.60
N GLY A 153 16.40 14.75 15.06
CA GLY A 153 17.33 15.17 14.01
C GLY A 153 17.05 14.56 12.63
N THR A 154 17.78 15.03 11.63
CA THR A 154 17.75 14.49 10.27
C THR A 154 18.78 13.38 10.10
N PRO A 155 18.53 12.37 9.25
CA PRO A 155 19.52 11.36 8.95
C PRO A 155 20.76 11.98 8.30
N VAL A 156 21.95 11.50 8.68
CA VAL A 156 23.22 11.86 8.05
C VAL A 156 23.41 11.14 6.72
N GLN A 157 22.81 9.96 6.58
CA GLN A 157 22.71 9.22 5.33
C GLN A 157 21.44 8.37 5.37
N SER A 158 20.68 8.29 4.28
CA SER A 158 19.40 7.58 4.21
C SER A 158 19.47 6.42 3.23
N GLU A 159 18.53 5.49 3.39
CA GLU A 159 18.26 4.41 2.44
C GLU A 159 19.47 3.53 2.06
N THR A 160 20.38 3.28 3.00
CA THR A 160 21.60 2.50 2.75
C THR A 160 21.95 1.56 3.89
N LEU A 161 22.32 0.32 3.55
CA LEU A 161 22.86 -0.63 4.52
C LEU A 161 24.31 -0.36 4.92
N HIS A 162 25.00 0.51 4.17
CA HIS A 162 26.40 0.87 4.40
C HIS A 162 26.55 2.38 4.61
N PHE A 163 27.17 2.75 5.71
CA PHE A 163 27.43 4.15 6.07
C PHE A 163 28.90 4.33 6.39
N LEU A 164 29.57 5.29 5.74
CA LEU A 164 30.96 5.63 6.00
C LEU A 164 31.02 6.81 6.98
N PRO A 165 31.37 6.59 8.26
CA PRO A 165 31.35 7.68 9.22
C PRO A 165 32.54 8.63 9.02
N PRO A 166 32.36 9.95 9.18
CA PRO A 166 33.43 10.93 8.96
C PRO A 166 34.50 10.92 10.08
N LYS A 167 34.15 10.43 11.27
CA LYS A 167 35.05 10.35 12.44
C LYS A 167 34.61 9.26 13.41
N ALA A 168 35.52 8.88 14.31
CA ALA A 168 35.18 8.02 15.45
C ALA A 168 34.04 8.62 16.28
N GLY A 169 33.13 7.77 16.75
CA GLY A 169 31.94 8.20 17.46
C GLY A 169 30.86 7.11 17.54
N MET A 170 29.72 7.50 18.10
CA MET A 170 28.51 6.68 18.12
C MET A 170 27.58 7.15 17.00
N TYR A 171 27.09 6.19 16.22
CA TYR A 171 26.11 6.39 15.16
C TYR A 171 24.94 5.46 15.41
N TYR A 172 23.80 5.76 14.80
CA TYR A 172 22.55 5.08 15.09
C TYR A 172 21.84 4.73 13.79
N ALA A 173 21.50 3.46 13.61
CA ALA A 173 20.80 2.95 12.44
C ALA A 173 19.30 2.79 12.74
N GLN A 174 18.44 3.29 11.88
CA GLN A 174 17.00 3.10 11.95
C GLN A 174 16.52 2.39 10.69
N ALA A 175 15.81 1.28 10.82
CA ALA A 175 15.28 0.59 9.63
C ALA A 175 14.06 1.34 9.09
N ARG A 176 13.89 1.32 7.76
CA ARG A 176 12.79 1.95 7.03
C ARG A 176 12.22 0.98 6.00
N PHE A 177 10.90 0.83 5.94
CA PHE A 177 10.26 0.21 4.78
C PHE A 177 10.11 1.23 3.65
N PRO A 178 10.67 1.01 2.44
CA PRO A 178 10.58 2.00 1.35
C PRO A 178 9.16 2.26 0.86
N SER A 179 8.30 1.23 0.86
CA SER A 179 6.92 1.31 0.36
C SER A 179 6.03 2.16 1.28
N SER A 180 5.98 1.81 2.56
CA SER A 180 5.15 2.50 3.55
C SER A 180 5.83 3.73 4.15
N GLY A 181 7.16 3.80 4.16
CA GLY A 181 7.92 4.81 4.90
C GLY A 181 7.97 4.56 6.40
N CYS A 182 7.42 3.44 6.90
CA CYS A 182 7.43 3.10 8.32
C CYS A 182 8.86 2.90 8.83
N LEU A 183 9.12 3.39 10.05
CA LEU A 183 10.42 3.33 10.71
C LEU A 183 10.41 2.33 11.87
N SER A 184 11.59 1.78 12.19
CA SER A 184 11.76 0.94 13.38
C SER A 184 11.49 1.75 14.65
N PRO A 185 10.97 1.11 15.72
CA PRO A 185 10.52 1.81 16.93
C PRO A 185 11.66 2.51 17.69
N ALA A 186 12.90 2.07 17.48
CA ALA A 186 14.10 2.71 17.99
C ALA A 186 15.23 2.65 16.96
N ARG A 187 16.34 3.33 17.27
CA ARG A 187 17.59 3.23 16.51
C ARG A 187 18.56 2.26 17.18
N THR A 188 19.22 1.42 16.39
CA THR A 188 20.27 0.52 16.88
C THR A 188 21.62 1.26 16.92
N PRO A 189 22.32 1.29 18.07
CA PRO A 189 23.61 1.97 18.19
C PRO A 189 24.74 1.19 17.49
N ALA A 190 25.67 1.93 16.91
CA ALA A 190 26.88 1.43 16.28
C ALA A 190 28.07 2.30 16.70
N SER A 191 29.10 1.66 17.23
CA SER A 191 30.32 2.35 17.67
C SER A 191 31.40 2.25 16.62
N LEU A 192 32.04 3.38 16.31
CA LEU A 192 33.30 3.45 15.59
C LEU A 192 34.38 3.95 16.55
N GLY A 193 35.23 3.04 17.02
CA GLY A 193 36.37 3.37 17.88
C GLY A 193 37.69 3.36 17.11
N ILE A 194 38.59 4.29 17.44
CA ILE A 194 39.99 4.28 16.98
C ILE A 194 40.89 4.09 18.20
N LYS A 195 41.69 3.03 18.23
CA LYS A 195 42.69 2.79 19.26
C LYS A 195 43.87 3.72 19.04
N LYS A 196 44.28 4.43 20.10
CA LYS A 196 45.48 5.31 20.06
C LYS A 196 46.80 4.55 19.87
N THR A 197 46.83 3.26 20.16
CA THR A 197 48.05 2.44 20.01
C THR A 197 48.11 1.85 18.60
N VAL A 198 49.27 2.02 17.95
CA VAL A 198 49.58 1.42 16.64
C VAL A 198 49.40 -0.09 16.73
N CYS A 199 48.61 -0.67 15.83
CA CYS A 199 48.51 -2.13 15.71
C CYS A 199 49.92 -2.72 15.45
N PRO A 200 50.28 -3.86 16.05
CA PRO A 200 51.57 -4.48 15.76
C PRO A 200 51.67 -4.78 14.25
N ALA A 201 52.65 -4.18 13.58
CA ALA A 201 52.94 -4.49 12.19
C ALA A 201 53.48 -5.91 12.10
N ILE A 202 52.75 -6.82 11.44
CA ILE A 202 53.26 -8.16 11.14
C ILE A 202 54.28 -8.01 10.01
N SER A 203 55.56 -7.93 10.34
CA SER A 203 56.63 -8.03 9.36
C SER A 203 56.91 -9.51 9.07
N ILE A 204 56.60 -9.97 7.85
CA ILE A 204 57.00 -11.32 7.42
C ILE A 204 58.49 -11.26 7.05
N ARG A 205 59.35 -11.84 7.88
CA ARG A 205 60.78 -11.98 7.56
C ARG A 205 60.96 -13.19 6.64
N LYS A 206 61.39 -12.95 5.39
CA LYS A 206 61.71 -14.02 4.44
C LYS A 206 62.86 -14.86 4.98
N ILE A 207 62.59 -16.10 5.39
CA ILE A 207 63.64 -17.08 5.74
C ILE A 207 64.26 -17.57 4.44
N ARG A 208 65.56 -17.32 4.22
CA ARG A 208 66.32 -18.00 3.17
C ARG A 208 66.68 -19.39 3.71
N LYS A 209 66.33 -20.42 2.93
CA LYS A 209 66.73 -21.82 3.17
C LYS A 209 68.24 -21.98 2.98
#